data_AF-A0A388L2C9-F1
#
_entry.id   AF-A0A388L2C9-F1
#
_cell.length_a   1.000
_cell.length_b   1.000
_cell.length_c   1.000
_cell.angle_alpha   90.00
_cell.angle_beta   90.00
_cell.angle_gamma   90.00
#
_symmetry.space_group_name_H-M   'P 1'
#
loop_
_entity.id
_entity.type
_entity.pdbx_description
1 polymer ?
#
loop_
_entity_poly.entity_id
_entity_poly.type
_entity_poly.pdbx_seq_one_letter_code
_entity_poly.pdbx_strand_id
1 'polypeptide(L)'
;MEVKEREKAEQEKAERKARKKLEKASREAQLEAERRAELRRDNDIHLAIRLSKMEENFSFKMQCVIEPLKELIRKGKKKATYASGSDSDADEASDTSLPPKRAPKQGALRPSALTGRLPRSKKTVKSPGSTKRKTPVKTPLAKILRTPSKAATPMTRALKRLRFRDLVLKDLKNLDATELQRICKEEGVPYDGMLFPRSDEHVRFRISELEGTHPLLHNARNVPKVVRSDRLVLLKHEIEDDFRNWQNWNGDLPCFSADNLQGCMTAVSNVSDSYLSSQIVCDLRVKLRGLVLSPLDRSPGETITMCPLLYYNAMMSTFVLNSGYRIMHVSDREILGEIKEDVERKGLAKFARWDKAGEFGSAYVLPKHKDLDRYRPICPTFKEPMVRTGRVVSCAELSFAVLAKEVAL
;
A
#
# COMPACT_ATOMS: atom_id res chain seq x y z
N MET A 1 35.67 18.30 -62.33
CA MET A 1 34.47 18.93 -61.74
C MET A 1 33.42 17.87 -61.40
N GLU A 2 33.13 16.94 -62.32
CA GLU A 2 32.13 15.87 -62.17
C GLU A 2 32.33 14.92 -60.96
N VAL A 3 33.58 14.59 -60.60
CA VAL A 3 33.84 13.70 -59.44
C VAL A 3 33.36 14.32 -58.12
N LYS A 4 33.56 15.63 -57.94
CA LYS A 4 33.13 16.37 -56.74
C LYS A 4 31.61 16.47 -56.64
N GLU A 5 30.91 16.55 -57.78
CA GLU A 5 29.44 16.58 -57.79
C GLU A 5 28.83 15.23 -57.45
N ARG A 6 29.45 14.12 -57.91
CA ARG A 6 29.02 12.76 -57.53
C ARG A 6 29.18 12.50 -56.04
N GLU A 7 30.30 12.89 -55.43
CA GLU A 7 30.52 12.76 -53.99
C GLU A 7 29.50 13.57 -53.17
N LYS A 8 29.23 14.81 -53.57
CA LYS A 8 28.23 15.66 -52.90
C LYS A 8 26.82 15.07 -52.99
N ALA A 9 26.45 14.54 -54.15
CA ALA A 9 25.15 13.89 -54.35
C ALA A 9 25.01 12.58 -53.54
N GLU A 10 26.11 11.83 -53.36
CA GLU A 10 26.12 10.64 -52.51
C GLU A 10 26.01 10.99 -51.03
N GLN A 11 26.74 12.02 -50.58
CA GLN A 11 26.68 12.51 -49.21
C GLN A 11 25.28 13.00 -48.84
N GLU A 12 24.61 13.74 -49.72
CA GLU A 12 23.23 14.19 -49.49
C GLU A 12 22.23 13.02 -49.44
N LYS A 13 22.41 12.01 -50.29
CA LYS A 13 21.59 10.78 -50.23
C LYS A 13 21.82 10.02 -48.92
N ALA A 14 23.06 9.94 -48.43
CA ALA A 14 23.39 9.32 -47.16
C ALA A 14 22.77 10.07 -45.98
N GLU A 15 22.85 11.40 -45.95
CA GLU A 15 22.25 12.24 -44.91
C GLU A 15 20.71 12.13 -44.92
N ARG A 16 20.07 12.14 -46.09
CA ARG A 16 18.62 11.95 -46.22
C ARG A 16 18.19 10.57 -45.72
N LYS A 17 18.97 9.52 -45.99
CA LYS A 17 18.72 8.17 -45.45
C LYS A 17 18.90 8.13 -43.92
N ALA A 18 19.94 8.77 -43.39
CA ALA A 18 20.18 8.84 -41.95
C ALA A 18 19.06 9.59 -41.21
N ARG A 19 18.60 10.72 -41.75
CA ARG A 19 17.47 11.49 -41.18
C ARG A 19 16.16 10.70 -41.19
N LYS A 20 15.85 10.01 -42.30
CA LYS A 20 14.68 9.11 -42.37
C LYS A 20 14.76 7.96 -41.37
N LYS A 21 15.94 7.38 -41.16
CA LYS A 21 16.16 6.32 -40.17
C LYS A 21 15.97 6.81 -38.74
N LEU A 22 16.50 7.99 -38.41
CA LEU A 22 16.34 8.61 -37.10
C LEU A 22 14.88 8.98 -36.81
N GLU A 23 14.17 9.54 -37.80
CA GLU A 23 12.76 9.89 -37.68
C GLU A 23 11.88 8.64 -37.49
N LYS A 24 12.15 7.56 -38.23
CA LYS A 24 11.47 6.28 -38.06
C LYS A 24 11.68 5.72 -36.64
N ALA A 25 12.93 5.71 -36.17
CA ALA A 25 13.25 5.25 -34.81
C ALA A 25 12.58 6.10 -33.72
N SER A 26 12.50 7.43 -33.91
CA SER A 26 11.82 8.33 -32.97
C SER A 26 10.31 8.08 -32.91
N ARG A 27 9.66 7.80 -34.05
CA ARG A 27 8.23 7.47 -34.08
C ARG A 27 7.95 6.12 -33.42
N GLU A 28 8.79 5.13 -33.65
CA GLU A 28 8.68 3.81 -33.03
C GLU A 28 8.85 3.88 -31.51
N ALA A 29 9.82 4.66 -31.02
CA ALA A 29 10.02 4.89 -29.59
C ALA A 29 8.83 5.63 -28.94
N GLN A 30 8.19 6.56 -29.64
CA GLN A 30 6.98 7.24 -29.15
C GLN A 30 5.80 6.28 -29.03
N LEU A 31 5.55 5.44 -30.05
CA LEU A 31 4.50 4.43 -30.02
C LEU A 31 4.72 3.39 -28.91
N GLU A 32 5.97 2.98 -28.68
CA GLU A 32 6.28 2.06 -27.57
C GLU A 32 6.06 2.72 -26.20
N ALA A 33 6.45 3.99 -26.05
CA ALA A 33 6.20 4.73 -24.82
C ALA A 33 4.69 4.90 -24.53
N GLU A 34 3.89 5.12 -25.58
CA GLU A 34 2.43 5.21 -25.49
C GLU A 34 1.81 3.87 -25.07
N ARG A 35 2.19 2.75 -25.70
CA ARG A 35 1.75 1.40 -25.28
C ARG A 35 2.11 1.08 -23.84
N ARG A 36 3.31 1.47 -23.38
CA ARG A 36 3.71 1.30 -21.97
C ARG A 36 2.90 2.18 -21.02
N ALA A 37 2.51 3.38 -21.44
CA ALA A 37 1.66 4.27 -20.64
C ALA A 37 0.23 3.73 -20.53
N GLU A 38 -0.30 3.14 -21.60
CA GLU A 38 -1.60 2.45 -21.60
C GLU A 38 -1.61 1.23 -20.69
N LEU A 39 -0.62 0.33 -20.82
CA LEU A 39 -0.48 -0.81 -19.91
C LEU A 39 -0.36 -0.38 -18.44
N ARG A 40 0.28 0.76 -18.15
CA ARG A 40 0.31 1.30 -16.78
C ARG A 40 -1.07 1.73 -16.30
N ARG A 41 -1.86 2.40 -17.15
CA ARG A 41 -3.24 2.80 -16.84
C ARG A 41 -4.12 1.58 -16.55
N ASP A 42 -4.03 0.54 -17.37
CA ASP A 42 -4.85 -0.67 -17.19
C ASP A 42 -4.49 -1.42 -15.91
N ASN A 43 -3.18 -1.52 -15.60
CA ASN A 43 -2.71 -2.09 -14.34
C ASN A 43 -3.20 -1.28 -13.12
N ASP A 44 -3.15 0.05 -13.18
CA ASP A 44 -3.65 0.92 -12.11
C ASP A 44 -5.16 0.75 -11.90
N ILE A 45 -5.95 0.63 -12.98
CA ILE A 45 -7.39 0.35 -12.90
C ILE A 45 -7.65 -1.02 -12.26
N HIS A 46 -6.95 -2.07 -12.70
CA HIS A 46 -7.09 -3.42 -12.12
C HIS A 46 -6.74 -3.46 -10.64
N LEU A 47 -5.68 -2.75 -10.22
CA LEU A 47 -5.31 -2.62 -8.82
C LEU A 47 -6.40 -1.88 -8.02
N ALA A 48 -6.95 -0.78 -8.56
CA ALA A 48 -8.03 -0.03 -7.91
C ALA A 48 -9.30 -0.87 -7.70
N ILE A 49 -9.69 -1.67 -8.70
CA ILE A 49 -10.85 -2.59 -8.60
C ILE A 49 -10.59 -3.64 -7.51
N ARG A 50 -9.40 -4.25 -7.50
CA ARG A 50 -9.04 -5.30 -6.52
C ARG A 50 -8.99 -4.74 -5.09
N LEU A 51 -8.45 -3.54 -4.90
CA LEU A 51 -8.44 -2.86 -3.60
C LEU A 51 -9.86 -2.51 -3.13
N SER A 52 -10.71 -1.96 -4.01
CA SER A 52 -12.10 -1.63 -3.68
C SER A 52 -12.88 -2.86 -3.20
N LYS A 53 -12.72 -4.00 -3.88
CA LYS A 53 -13.38 -5.26 -3.50
C LYS A 53 -12.86 -5.83 -2.16
N MET A 54 -11.59 -5.61 -1.83
CA MET A 54 -11.06 -5.99 -0.52
C MET A 54 -11.59 -5.07 0.59
N GLU A 55 -11.72 -3.78 0.32
CA GLU A 55 -12.24 -2.79 1.27
C GLU A 55 -13.72 -3.00 1.62
N GLU A 56 -14.57 -3.35 0.64
CA GLU A 56 -15.97 -3.69 0.87
C GLU A 56 -16.09 -4.94 1.75
N ASN A 57 -15.31 -5.98 1.44
CA ASN A 57 -15.25 -7.22 2.21
C ASN A 57 -14.72 -7.02 3.64
N PHE A 58 -13.79 -6.08 3.82
CA PHE A 58 -13.27 -5.74 5.15
C PHE A 58 -14.30 -4.95 5.96
N SER A 59 -14.95 -3.96 5.33
CA SER A 59 -15.97 -3.12 5.97
C SER A 59 -17.15 -3.96 6.48
N PHE A 60 -17.66 -4.86 5.63
CA PHE A 60 -18.77 -5.76 6.00
C PHE A 60 -18.40 -6.64 7.20
N LYS A 61 -17.20 -7.23 7.20
CA LYS A 61 -16.76 -8.12 8.29
C LYS A 61 -16.51 -7.39 9.60
N MET A 62 -15.97 -6.18 9.53
CA MET A 62 -15.72 -5.37 10.72
C MET A 62 -17.05 -4.94 11.37
N GLN A 63 -18.05 -4.63 10.56
CA GLN A 63 -19.39 -4.27 11.05
C GLN A 63 -20.07 -5.44 11.79
N CYS A 64 -19.91 -6.69 11.32
CA CYS A 64 -20.43 -7.87 12.02
C CYS A 64 -19.79 -8.11 13.39
N VAL A 65 -18.52 -7.78 13.59
CA VAL A 65 -17.81 -7.98 14.87
C VAL A 65 -18.11 -6.85 15.85
N ILE A 66 -18.30 -5.63 15.34
CA ILE A 66 -18.46 -4.43 16.17
C ILE A 66 -19.90 -4.25 16.68
N GLU A 67 -20.92 -4.67 15.93
CA GLU A 67 -22.32 -4.56 16.38
C GLU A 67 -22.55 -5.20 17.77
N PRO A 68 -22.14 -6.45 18.01
CA PRO A 68 -22.21 -7.05 19.35
C PRO A 68 -21.45 -6.27 20.43
N LEU A 69 -20.27 -5.76 20.10
CA LEU A 69 -19.41 -5.00 21.03
C LEU A 69 -20.06 -3.68 21.48
N LYS A 70 -20.76 -2.99 20.56
CA LYS A 70 -21.51 -1.76 20.88
C LYS A 70 -22.63 -2.01 21.89
N GLU A 71 -23.31 -3.15 21.77
CA GLU A 71 -24.40 -3.52 22.67
C GLU A 71 -23.89 -3.85 24.09
N LEU A 72 -22.71 -4.46 24.20
CA LEU A 72 -22.01 -4.69 25.47
C LEU A 72 -21.58 -3.39 26.16
N ILE A 73 -20.98 -2.46 25.42
CA ILE A 73 -20.58 -1.14 25.96
C ILE A 73 -21.79 -0.35 26.45
N ARG A 74 -22.93 -0.50 25.78
CA ARG A 74 -24.18 0.15 26.18
C ARG A 74 -24.74 -0.42 27.49
N LYS A 75 -24.50 -1.70 27.77
CA LYS A 75 -24.91 -2.39 29.01
C LYS A 75 -23.94 -2.19 30.17
N GLY A 76 -22.65 -1.98 29.89
CA GLY A 76 -21.59 -1.79 30.90
C GLY A 76 -21.53 -0.41 31.57
N LYS A 77 -22.25 0.60 31.07
CA LYS A 77 -22.29 1.96 31.66
C LYS A 77 -23.22 2.10 32.88
N LYS A 78 -23.39 1.06 33.70
CA LYS A 78 -23.97 1.23 35.04
C LYS A 78 -22.85 1.65 35.98
N LYS A 79 -22.85 2.94 36.32
CA LYS A 79 -21.90 3.58 37.23
C LYS A 79 -21.92 2.84 38.57
N ALA A 80 -20.88 2.06 38.85
CA ALA A 80 -20.67 1.45 40.16
C ALA A 80 -20.24 2.56 41.13
N THR A 81 -21.12 2.92 42.06
CA THR A 81 -20.81 3.82 43.16
C THR A 81 -20.03 3.04 44.19
N TYR A 82 -18.71 3.21 44.23
CA TYR A 82 -17.89 2.71 45.33
C TYR A 82 -17.89 3.75 46.46
N ALA A 83 -18.18 3.30 47.67
CA ALA A 83 -18.00 4.08 48.89
C ALA A 83 -16.50 4.19 49.17
N SER A 84 -15.99 5.42 49.19
CA SER A 84 -14.64 5.75 49.63
C SER A 84 -14.61 5.74 51.15
N GLY A 85 -13.91 4.76 51.73
CA GLY A 85 -13.44 4.80 53.11
C GLY A 85 -12.00 5.30 53.13
N SER A 86 -11.75 6.32 53.95
CA SER A 86 -10.44 6.78 54.36
C SER A 86 -9.77 5.74 55.27
N ASP A 87 -8.44 5.65 55.25
CA ASP A 87 -7.60 5.91 56.44
C ASP A 87 -6.11 5.62 56.17
N SER A 88 -5.30 6.61 56.58
CA SER A 88 -4.01 6.55 57.28
C SER A 88 -2.72 6.01 56.61
N ASP A 89 -1.80 6.96 56.39
CA ASP A 89 -0.43 7.09 56.93
C ASP A 89 0.47 5.86 57.12
N ALA A 90 1.68 5.90 56.53
CA ALA A 90 2.97 5.81 57.24
C ALA A 90 4.17 5.87 56.27
N ASP A 91 5.23 6.52 56.76
CA ASP A 91 6.52 6.84 56.15
C ASP A 91 7.39 5.63 55.76
N GLU A 92 8.35 5.83 54.83
CA GLU A 92 9.75 5.41 55.00
C GLU A 92 10.63 5.87 53.82
N ALA A 93 11.78 6.42 54.16
CA ALA A 93 12.78 7.02 53.28
C ALA A 93 13.86 6.00 52.86
N SER A 94 14.43 6.11 51.65
CA SER A 94 15.84 5.77 51.47
C SER A 94 16.45 6.43 50.24
N ASP A 95 17.42 7.28 50.55
CA ASP A 95 18.46 7.86 49.72
C ASP A 95 19.48 6.79 49.29
N THR A 96 20.02 6.87 48.07
CA THR A 96 21.43 6.51 47.79
C THR A 96 21.89 7.05 46.43
N SER A 97 23.07 7.67 46.52
CA SER A 97 23.82 8.46 45.56
C SER A 97 24.59 7.67 44.48
N LEU A 98 24.90 8.37 43.38
CA LEU A 98 25.74 8.06 42.20
C LEU A 98 27.19 7.59 42.54
N PRO A 99 28.00 7.04 41.58
CA PRO A 99 28.80 7.91 40.67
C PRO A 99 29.13 7.34 39.24
N PRO A 100 29.75 8.16 38.36
CA PRO A 100 29.95 7.90 36.92
C PRO A 100 31.37 7.41 36.56
N LYS A 101 31.56 6.81 35.37
CA LYS A 101 32.84 6.55 34.63
C LYS A 101 32.49 5.70 33.38
N ARG A 102 33.11 5.73 32.19
CA ARG A 102 34.27 6.40 31.57
C ARG A 102 34.17 6.14 30.06
N ALA A 103 34.57 7.09 29.23
CA ALA A 103 34.94 6.86 27.83
C ALA A 103 36.38 6.34 27.73
N PRO A 104 36.75 5.71 26.59
CA PRO A 104 38.05 6.01 25.99
C PRO A 104 37.94 6.43 24.51
N LYS A 105 38.80 7.40 24.18
CA LYS A 105 39.15 7.89 22.85
C LYS A 105 40.12 6.91 22.14
N GLN A 106 40.20 7.09 20.82
CA GLN A 106 41.30 6.81 19.89
C GLN A 106 41.13 5.60 18.96
N GLY A 107 41.34 5.89 17.67
CA GLY A 107 41.40 4.94 16.57
C GLY A 107 41.28 5.61 15.21
N ALA A 108 42.16 6.58 14.93
CA ALA A 108 42.28 7.20 13.62
C ALA A 108 42.90 6.19 12.63
N LEU A 109 42.17 5.83 11.56
CA LEU A 109 42.74 5.18 10.39
C LEU A 109 42.29 5.90 9.11
N ARG A 110 43.29 6.19 8.29
CA ARG A 110 43.30 7.03 7.09
C ARG A 110 42.37 6.48 5.98
N PRO A 111 41.73 7.35 5.19
CA PRO A 111 41.25 6.97 3.87
C PRO A 111 42.42 6.96 2.87
N SER A 112 42.61 5.81 2.22
CA SER A 112 43.44 5.64 1.04
C SER A 112 42.88 6.44 -0.13
N ALA A 113 43.79 7.12 -0.84
CA ALA A 113 43.52 7.88 -2.04
C ALA A 113 42.90 7.01 -3.15
N LEU A 114 41.73 7.41 -3.63
CA LEU A 114 41.21 6.95 -4.91
C LEU A 114 41.09 8.14 -5.86
N THR A 115 41.62 7.90 -7.04
CA THR A 115 41.99 8.82 -8.10
C THR A 115 40.77 9.48 -8.75
N GLY A 116 40.92 10.77 -9.07
CA GLY A 116 39.89 11.61 -9.66
C GLY A 116 39.49 11.17 -11.07
N ARG A 117 38.18 11.04 -11.28
CA ARG A 117 37.58 10.89 -12.61
C ARG A 117 36.67 12.10 -12.87
N LEU A 118 37.13 12.96 -13.77
CA LEU A 118 36.47 14.19 -14.23
C LEU A 118 35.13 13.89 -14.94
N PRO A 119 34.02 14.58 -14.62
CA PRO A 119 32.91 14.72 -15.55
C PRO A 119 33.06 16.01 -16.38
N ARG A 120 33.23 15.80 -17.69
CA ARG A 120 33.28 16.81 -18.74
C ARG A 120 31.95 17.59 -18.81
N SER A 121 31.97 18.84 -18.37
CA SER A 121 30.91 19.83 -18.60
C SER A 121 30.76 20.14 -20.08
N LYS A 122 29.60 19.86 -20.69
CA LYS A 122 29.23 20.44 -21.99
C LYS A 122 28.28 21.62 -21.76
N LYS A 123 28.81 22.83 -21.98
CA LYS A 123 28.04 24.06 -22.21
C LYS A 123 27.10 23.84 -23.40
N THR A 124 25.80 24.00 -23.20
CA THR A 124 24.83 24.15 -24.29
C THR A 124 24.72 25.63 -24.63
N VAL A 125 25.17 25.98 -25.83
CA VAL A 125 25.08 27.31 -26.44
C VAL A 125 23.62 27.60 -26.78
N LYS A 126 23.16 28.82 -26.47
CA LYS A 126 21.85 29.37 -26.85
C LYS A 126 21.82 29.63 -28.35
N SER A 127 20.82 29.12 -29.06
CA SER A 127 20.47 29.54 -30.43
C SER A 127 19.33 30.55 -30.38
N PRO A 128 19.39 31.67 -31.13
CA PRO A 128 18.32 32.65 -31.21
C PRO A 128 17.33 32.32 -32.33
N GLY A 129 16.05 32.63 -32.08
CA GLY A 129 15.06 32.92 -33.12
C GLY A 129 14.36 31.72 -33.77
N SER A 130 13.09 31.52 -33.42
CA SER A 130 12.09 31.06 -34.40
C SER A 130 10.67 31.38 -33.95
N THR A 131 9.82 31.58 -34.94
CA THR A 131 8.72 32.53 -35.03
C THR A 131 7.37 32.02 -34.52
N LYS A 132 6.53 32.97 -34.10
CA LYS A 132 5.14 32.83 -33.66
C LYS A 132 4.31 31.94 -34.61
N ARG A 133 3.64 30.92 -34.08
CA ARG A 133 2.49 30.27 -34.75
C ARG A 133 1.22 30.44 -33.90
N LYS A 134 0.19 30.93 -34.60
CA LYS A 134 -1.16 31.24 -34.12
C LYS A 134 -1.94 29.95 -33.84
N THR A 135 -2.67 29.94 -32.73
CA THR A 135 -3.68 28.93 -32.37
C THR A 135 -4.99 29.16 -33.14
N PRO A 136 -5.73 28.10 -33.55
CA PRO A 136 -7.12 28.24 -33.93
C PRO A 136 -8.10 27.75 -32.85
N VAL A 137 -9.00 28.67 -32.49
CA VAL A 137 -10.44 28.48 -32.20
C VAL A 137 -10.87 27.77 -30.91
N LYS A 138 -11.52 28.57 -30.05
CA LYS A 138 -12.31 28.19 -28.88
C LYS A 138 -13.72 27.79 -29.31
N THR A 139 -14.23 26.66 -28.82
CA THR A 139 -15.65 26.30 -28.86
C THR A 139 -16.35 26.63 -27.53
N PRO A 140 -17.61 27.11 -27.56
CA PRO A 140 -18.29 27.64 -26.38
C PRO A 140 -18.93 26.54 -25.51
N LEU A 141 -18.73 26.70 -24.20
CA LEU A 141 -19.43 26.00 -23.11
C LEU A 141 -20.95 26.17 -23.21
N ALA A 142 -21.68 25.05 -23.27
CA ALA A 142 -23.11 25.01 -22.98
C ALA A 142 -23.35 24.55 -21.54
N LYS A 143 -24.26 25.28 -20.88
CA LYS A 143 -24.69 25.15 -19.49
C LYS A 143 -25.56 23.91 -19.31
N ILE A 144 -25.24 23.06 -18.33
CA ILE A 144 -26.18 22.09 -17.76
C ILE A 144 -26.32 22.40 -16.26
N LEU A 145 -27.56 22.71 -15.89
CA LEU A 145 -28.03 22.94 -14.53
C LEU A 145 -27.69 21.74 -13.64
N ARG A 146 -27.09 22.00 -12.46
CA ARG A 146 -27.03 21.05 -11.33
C ARG A 146 -28.08 21.44 -10.30
N THR A 147 -28.99 20.52 -10.00
CA THR A 147 -29.71 20.49 -8.71
C THR A 147 -28.87 19.75 -7.66
N PRO A 148 -28.91 20.11 -6.37
CA PRO A 148 -28.14 19.45 -5.33
C PRO A 148 -28.99 18.38 -4.61
N SER A 149 -28.70 17.09 -4.83
CA SER A 149 -29.09 16.05 -3.87
C SER A 149 -27.91 15.78 -2.92
N LYS A 150 -28.17 15.93 -1.62
CA LYS A 150 -27.21 15.71 -0.54
C LYS A 150 -26.96 14.19 -0.36
N ALA A 151 -26.19 13.60 -1.26
CA ALA A 151 -25.57 12.29 -1.01
C ALA A 151 -24.20 12.52 -0.36
N ALA A 152 -24.01 11.96 0.84
CA ALA A 152 -22.75 12.05 1.57
C ALA A 152 -21.60 11.51 0.70
N THR A 153 -20.61 12.38 0.43
CA THR A 153 -19.46 12.03 -0.41
C THR A 153 -18.64 10.91 0.24
N PRO A 154 -18.01 10.02 -0.56
CA PRO A 154 -17.14 8.93 -0.06
C PRO A 154 -16.10 9.40 0.97
N MET A 155 -15.62 10.64 0.83
CA MET A 155 -14.68 11.31 1.73
C MET A 155 -15.20 11.46 3.18
N THR A 156 -16.51 11.69 3.39
CA THR A 156 -17.10 11.75 4.74
C THR A 156 -17.21 10.38 5.43
N ARG A 157 -17.27 9.28 4.66
CA ARG A 157 -17.21 7.92 5.21
C ARG A 157 -15.78 7.50 5.57
N ALA A 158 -14.80 7.88 4.77
CA ALA A 158 -13.37 7.66 5.06
C ALA A 158 -12.93 8.38 6.35
N LEU A 159 -13.34 9.65 6.52
CA LEU A 159 -13.03 10.43 7.73
C LEU A 159 -13.68 9.87 9.00
N LYS A 160 -14.90 9.31 8.92
CA LYS A 160 -15.52 8.61 10.06
C LYS A 160 -14.80 7.29 10.41
N ARG A 161 -14.22 6.61 9.41
CA ARG A 161 -13.44 5.38 9.60
C ARG A 161 -12.05 5.64 10.19
N LEU A 162 -11.38 6.72 9.77
CA LEU A 162 -10.09 7.13 10.34
C LEU A 162 -10.24 7.48 11.83
N ARG A 163 -11.22 8.34 12.16
CA ARG A 163 -11.53 8.71 13.55
C ARG A 163 -11.87 7.50 14.43
N PHE A 164 -12.50 6.48 13.86
CA PHE A 164 -12.81 5.24 14.58
C PHE A 164 -11.54 4.44 14.88
N ARG A 165 -10.61 4.31 13.93
CA ARG A 165 -9.34 3.65 14.14
C ARG A 165 -8.48 4.38 15.18
N ASP A 166 -8.41 5.70 15.10
CA ASP A 166 -7.62 6.51 16.03
C ASP A 166 -8.18 6.43 17.45
N LEU A 167 -9.52 6.36 17.58
CA LEU A 167 -10.19 6.06 18.85
C LEU A 167 -9.83 4.67 19.37
N VAL A 168 -9.91 3.63 18.53
CA VAL A 168 -9.54 2.26 18.94
C VAL A 168 -8.07 2.16 19.33
N LEU A 169 -7.16 2.79 18.59
CA LEU A 169 -5.74 2.82 18.95
C LEU A 169 -5.48 3.61 20.23
N LYS A 170 -6.22 4.71 20.45
CA LYS A 170 -6.14 5.49 21.70
C LYS A 170 -6.70 4.71 22.90
N ASP A 171 -7.75 3.94 22.69
CA ASP A 171 -8.34 3.08 23.73
C ASP A 171 -7.41 1.90 24.04
N LEU A 172 -6.80 1.29 23.02
CA LEU A 172 -5.82 0.20 23.17
C LEU A 172 -4.51 0.67 23.80
N LYS A 173 -4.08 1.92 23.55
CA LYS A 173 -2.82 2.48 24.09
C LYS A 173 -2.81 2.54 25.62
N ASN A 174 -3.99 2.64 26.25
CA ASN A 174 -4.10 2.73 27.70
C ASN A 174 -4.25 1.36 28.38
N LEU A 175 -4.35 0.29 27.60
CA LEU A 175 -4.45 -1.08 28.12
C LEU A 175 -3.06 -1.68 28.22
N ASP A 176 -2.73 -2.21 29.39
CA ASP A 176 -1.50 -2.97 29.56
C ASP A 176 -1.63 -4.37 28.93
N ALA A 177 -0.50 -5.10 28.86
CA ALA A 177 -0.49 -6.43 28.27
C ALA A 177 -1.41 -7.42 29.02
N THR A 178 -1.61 -7.22 30.32
CA THR A 178 -2.47 -8.03 31.19
C THR A 178 -3.94 -7.80 30.88
N GLU A 179 -4.34 -6.54 30.68
CA GLU A 179 -5.67 -6.10 30.29
C GLU A 179 -6.01 -6.61 28.89
N LEU A 180 -5.07 -6.53 27.94
CA LEU A 180 -5.25 -7.08 26.60
C LEU A 180 -5.39 -8.61 26.63
N GLN A 181 -4.59 -9.30 27.44
CA GLN A 181 -4.74 -10.75 27.66
C GLN A 181 -6.09 -11.09 28.31
N ARG A 182 -6.54 -10.29 29.29
CA ARG A 182 -7.84 -10.44 29.95
C ARG A 182 -8.98 -10.23 28.97
N ILE A 183 -8.95 -9.17 28.14
CA ILE A 183 -9.94 -8.91 27.10
C ILE A 183 -9.96 -10.07 26.08
N CYS A 184 -8.80 -10.57 25.65
CA CYS A 184 -8.78 -11.73 24.77
C CYS A 184 -9.38 -12.99 25.44
N LYS A 185 -9.14 -13.21 26.73
CA LYS A 185 -9.75 -14.30 27.50
C LYS A 185 -11.27 -14.11 27.65
N GLU A 186 -11.74 -12.90 27.92
CA GLU A 186 -13.17 -12.54 28.12
C GLU A 186 -13.97 -12.58 26.81
N GLU A 187 -13.39 -12.13 25.70
CA GLU A 187 -13.98 -12.23 24.35
C GLU A 187 -13.98 -13.66 23.81
N GLY A 188 -13.54 -14.63 24.63
CA GLY A 188 -13.51 -16.03 24.26
C GLY A 188 -12.59 -16.28 23.07
N VAL A 189 -11.51 -15.51 22.91
CA VAL A 189 -10.39 -15.86 22.04
C VAL A 189 -9.59 -16.91 22.81
N PRO A 190 -9.90 -18.21 22.65
CA PRO A 190 -9.33 -19.24 23.48
C PRO A 190 -7.93 -19.47 22.91
N TYR A 191 -6.92 -18.82 23.49
CA TYR A 191 -5.56 -19.19 23.13
C TYR A 191 -5.37 -20.67 23.45
N ASP A 192 -5.88 -21.13 24.60
CA ASP A 192 -5.92 -22.52 25.03
C ASP A 192 -7.08 -23.26 24.35
N GLY A 193 -6.80 -23.78 23.15
CA GLY A 193 -7.75 -24.58 22.37
C GLY A 193 -7.53 -24.47 20.87
N MET A 194 -6.87 -23.42 20.39
CA MET A 194 -6.46 -23.35 18.99
C MET A 194 -5.22 -24.19 18.76
N LEU A 195 -5.36 -25.26 17.96
CA LEU A 195 -4.30 -26.17 17.51
C LEU A 195 -3.40 -25.50 16.45
N PHE A 196 -2.88 -24.31 16.75
CA PHE A 196 -1.89 -23.65 15.91
C PHE A 196 -0.49 -23.80 16.50
N PRO A 197 0.55 -23.96 15.66
CA PRO A 197 1.91 -24.01 16.17
C PRO A 197 2.25 -22.73 16.95
N ARG A 198 2.91 -22.92 18.11
CA ARG A 198 3.34 -21.85 19.01
C ARG A 198 4.87 -21.79 19.07
N SER A 199 5.40 -20.58 19.18
CA SER A 199 6.80 -20.28 19.51
C SER A 199 6.79 -19.37 20.71
N ASP A 200 7.53 -19.71 21.76
CA ASP A 200 7.69 -18.88 22.97
C ASP A 200 6.32 -18.47 23.56
N GLU A 201 5.43 -19.45 23.76
CA GLU A 201 4.06 -19.31 24.26
C GLU A 201 3.06 -18.58 23.34
N HIS A 202 3.53 -17.95 22.26
CA HIS A 202 2.68 -17.23 21.32
C HIS A 202 2.40 -18.01 20.03
N VAL A 203 1.20 -17.86 19.48
CA VAL A 203 0.89 -18.37 18.14
C VAL A 203 1.73 -17.63 17.12
N ARG A 204 2.61 -18.35 16.42
CA ARG A 204 3.46 -17.84 15.35
C ARG A 204 3.87 -18.98 14.43
N PHE A 205 3.47 -18.93 13.17
CA PHE A 205 3.81 -19.96 12.19
C PHE A 205 3.65 -19.45 10.75
N ARG A 206 4.39 -20.04 9.81
CA ARG A 206 4.21 -19.81 8.37
C ARG A 206 3.01 -20.59 7.88
N ILE A 207 2.24 -20.07 6.92
CA ILE A 207 1.10 -20.84 6.36
C ILE A 207 1.54 -22.20 5.80
N SER A 208 2.79 -22.31 5.32
CA SER A 208 3.40 -23.56 4.88
C SER A 208 3.64 -24.60 5.98
N GLU A 209 3.73 -24.19 7.23
CA GLU A 209 3.90 -25.07 8.40
C GLU A 209 2.56 -25.61 8.91
N LEU A 210 1.44 -25.08 8.44
CA LEU A 210 0.12 -25.51 8.87
C LEU A 210 -0.29 -26.79 8.14
N GLU A 211 -0.39 -27.89 8.89
CA GLU A 211 -0.84 -29.18 8.38
C GLU A 211 -2.25 -29.11 7.75
N GLY A 212 -2.44 -29.88 6.68
CA GLY A 212 -3.71 -29.93 5.93
C GLY A 212 -4.01 -28.67 5.10
N THR A 213 -3.03 -27.77 4.90
CA THR A 213 -3.20 -26.65 3.97
C THR A 213 -2.88 -27.04 2.54
N HIS A 214 -3.67 -26.50 1.60
CA HIS A 214 -3.42 -26.70 0.17
C HIS A 214 -2.05 -26.09 -0.22
N PRO A 215 -1.16 -26.80 -0.96
CA PRO A 215 0.20 -26.32 -1.26
C PRO A 215 0.24 -24.95 -1.95
N LEU A 216 -0.72 -24.66 -2.84
CA LEU A 216 -0.85 -23.33 -3.47
C LEU A 216 -1.13 -22.17 -2.48
N LEU A 217 -1.53 -22.43 -1.23
CA LEU A 217 -1.68 -21.38 -0.21
C LEU A 217 -0.32 -20.93 0.37
N HIS A 218 0.75 -21.71 0.17
CA HIS A 218 2.08 -21.37 0.70
C HIS A 218 2.69 -20.16 0.01
N ASN A 219 2.22 -19.84 -1.20
CA ASN A 219 2.63 -18.67 -1.96
C ASN A 219 1.44 -17.72 -2.19
N ALA A 220 1.39 -16.62 -1.45
CA ALA A 220 0.39 -15.55 -1.55
C ALA A 220 0.34 -14.85 -2.92
N ARG A 221 1.32 -15.07 -3.81
CA ARG A 221 1.26 -14.60 -5.21
C ARG A 221 0.34 -15.46 -6.08
N ASN A 222 -0.03 -16.65 -5.63
CA ASN A 222 -0.96 -17.50 -6.37
C ASN A 222 -2.34 -16.85 -6.42
N VAL A 223 -2.95 -16.86 -7.60
CA VAL A 223 -4.26 -16.23 -7.82
C VAL A 223 -5.35 -17.29 -7.67
N PRO A 224 -6.26 -17.15 -6.70
CA PRO A 224 -7.37 -18.09 -6.55
C PRO A 224 -8.32 -18.00 -7.75
N LYS A 225 -8.73 -19.15 -8.28
CA LYS A 225 -9.79 -19.23 -9.27
C LYS A 225 -11.13 -19.15 -8.55
N VAL A 226 -11.97 -18.21 -8.98
CA VAL A 226 -13.35 -18.13 -8.49
C VAL A 226 -14.12 -19.25 -9.16
N VAL A 227 -14.48 -20.28 -8.39
CA VAL A 227 -15.36 -21.34 -8.86
C VAL A 227 -16.77 -20.78 -8.81
N ARG A 228 -17.38 -20.66 -9.99
CA ARG A 228 -18.74 -20.15 -10.17
C ARG A 228 -19.58 -21.27 -10.77
N SER A 229 -20.68 -21.62 -10.12
CA SER A 229 -21.64 -22.59 -10.64
C SER A 229 -22.44 -22.02 -11.82
N ASP A 230 -22.58 -20.70 -11.89
CA ASP A 230 -23.35 -19.96 -12.89
C ASP A 230 -22.53 -19.52 -14.12
N ARG A 231 -21.34 -20.09 -14.37
CA ARG A 231 -20.49 -19.67 -15.50
C ARG A 231 -21.18 -19.78 -16.86
N LEU A 232 -21.98 -20.83 -17.06
CA LEU A 232 -22.74 -20.99 -18.30
C LEU A 232 -23.78 -19.89 -18.47
N VAL A 233 -24.46 -19.52 -17.39
CA VAL A 233 -25.47 -18.46 -17.39
C VAL A 233 -24.81 -17.10 -17.65
N LEU A 234 -23.66 -16.84 -17.02
CA LEU A 234 -22.89 -15.63 -17.26
C LEU A 234 -22.37 -15.54 -18.68
N LEU A 235 -21.83 -16.64 -19.24
CA LEU A 235 -21.40 -16.66 -20.63
C LEU A 235 -22.57 -16.40 -21.59
N LYS A 236 -23.73 -17.01 -21.32
CA LYS A 236 -24.95 -16.76 -22.09
C LYS A 236 -25.31 -15.28 -22.08
N HIS A 237 -25.37 -14.66 -20.90
CA HIS A 237 -25.70 -13.24 -20.78
C HIS A 237 -24.67 -12.34 -21.46
N GLU A 238 -23.38 -12.63 -21.33
CA GLU A 238 -22.31 -11.85 -21.95
C GLU A 238 -22.43 -11.90 -23.49
N ILE A 239 -22.68 -13.07 -24.06
CA ILE A 239 -22.92 -13.21 -25.51
C ILE A 239 -24.19 -12.47 -25.92
N GLU A 240 -25.30 -12.64 -25.20
CA GLU A 240 -26.56 -11.95 -25.50
C GLU A 240 -26.42 -10.42 -25.42
N ASP A 241 -25.70 -9.92 -24.43
CA ASP A 241 -25.43 -8.49 -24.25
C ASP A 241 -24.52 -7.96 -25.37
N ASP A 242 -23.52 -8.73 -25.79
CA ASP A 242 -22.65 -8.36 -26.91
C ASP A 242 -23.43 -8.23 -28.22
N PHE A 243 -24.29 -9.21 -28.55
CA PHE A 243 -25.16 -9.12 -29.73
C PHE A 243 -26.14 -7.95 -29.64
N ARG A 244 -26.69 -7.66 -28.46
CA ARG A 244 -27.60 -6.53 -28.25
C ARG A 244 -26.92 -5.18 -28.44
N ASN A 245 -25.65 -5.07 -28.06
CA ASN A 245 -24.87 -3.85 -28.16
C ASN A 245 -24.13 -3.71 -29.50
N TRP A 246 -24.18 -4.73 -30.37
CA TRP A 246 -23.48 -4.73 -31.64
C TRP A 246 -24.23 -3.90 -32.70
N GLN A 247 -23.68 -2.73 -33.02
CA GLN A 247 -24.30 -1.75 -33.94
C GLN A 247 -24.61 -2.27 -35.35
N ASN A 248 -23.94 -3.34 -35.79
CA ASN A 248 -24.13 -3.91 -37.13
C ASN A 248 -25.07 -5.12 -37.12
N TRP A 249 -25.56 -5.52 -35.95
CA TRP A 249 -26.49 -6.63 -35.81
C TRP A 249 -27.92 -6.13 -35.99
N ASN A 250 -28.55 -6.51 -37.10
CA ASN A 250 -29.92 -6.10 -37.45
C ASN A 250 -30.94 -7.23 -37.30
N GLY A 251 -30.58 -8.33 -36.63
CA GLY A 251 -31.43 -9.50 -36.44
C GLY A 251 -31.90 -9.70 -35.01
N ASP A 252 -32.75 -10.71 -34.79
CA ASP A 252 -33.11 -11.16 -33.45
C ASP A 252 -31.90 -11.76 -32.72
N LEU A 253 -31.96 -11.78 -31.38
CA LEU A 253 -30.91 -12.40 -30.57
C LEU A 253 -30.81 -13.90 -30.88
N PRO A 254 -29.61 -14.44 -31.20
CA PRO A 254 -29.45 -15.86 -31.43
C PRO A 254 -29.83 -16.65 -30.18
N CYS A 255 -30.54 -17.77 -30.35
CA CYS A 255 -30.83 -18.67 -29.25
C CYS A 255 -29.66 -19.64 -29.03
N PHE A 256 -29.03 -19.58 -27.85
CA PHE A 256 -27.93 -20.48 -27.48
C PHE A 256 -28.45 -21.62 -26.60
N SER A 257 -28.26 -22.87 -27.04
CA SER A 257 -28.51 -24.05 -26.22
C SER A 257 -27.43 -24.20 -25.14
N ALA A 258 -27.79 -24.80 -24.00
CA ALA A 258 -26.84 -25.08 -22.93
C ALA A 258 -25.68 -25.98 -23.40
N ASP A 259 -25.96 -26.94 -24.28
CA ASP A 259 -24.95 -27.85 -24.81
C ASP A 259 -23.92 -27.13 -25.70
N ASN A 260 -24.36 -26.18 -26.52
CA ASN A 260 -23.44 -25.37 -27.34
C ASN A 260 -22.50 -24.54 -26.45
N LEU A 261 -23.06 -23.90 -25.41
CA LEU A 261 -22.27 -23.11 -24.46
C LEU A 261 -21.33 -23.99 -23.63
N GLN A 262 -21.76 -25.19 -23.27
CA GLN A 262 -20.93 -26.17 -22.56
C GLN A 262 -19.75 -26.62 -23.42
N GLY A 263 -19.94 -26.79 -24.74
CA GLY A 263 -18.87 -27.09 -25.68
C GLY A 263 -17.82 -25.98 -25.78
N CYS A 264 -18.18 -24.72 -25.47
CA CYS A 264 -17.23 -23.60 -25.40
C CYS A 264 -16.42 -23.55 -24.09
N MET A 265 -16.83 -24.30 -23.06
CA MET A 265 -16.12 -24.35 -21.78
C MET A 265 -15.01 -25.40 -21.82
N THR A 266 -13.83 -25.07 -21.31
CA THR A 266 -12.80 -26.09 -21.07
C THR A 266 -13.31 -27.07 -20.04
N ALA A 267 -13.35 -28.36 -20.39
CA ALA A 267 -13.75 -29.42 -19.48
C ALA A 267 -12.97 -29.29 -18.17
N VAL A 268 -13.71 -29.25 -17.06
CA VAL A 268 -13.11 -29.20 -15.73
C VAL A 268 -12.51 -30.57 -15.49
N SER A 269 -11.20 -30.72 -15.68
CA SER A 269 -10.50 -31.90 -15.22
C SER A 269 -10.61 -31.95 -13.71
N ASN A 270 -11.04 -33.09 -13.16
CA ASN A 270 -11.30 -33.33 -11.74
C ASN A 270 -10.04 -33.28 -10.84
N VAL A 271 -8.94 -32.69 -11.31
CA VAL A 271 -7.70 -32.59 -10.54
C VAL A 271 -7.86 -31.44 -9.56
N SER A 272 -8.41 -31.76 -8.38
CA SER A 272 -8.61 -30.86 -7.23
C SER A 272 -7.35 -30.05 -6.87
N ASP A 273 -6.17 -30.59 -7.16
CA ASP A 273 -4.89 -30.03 -6.72
C ASP A 273 -4.28 -29.05 -7.74
N SER A 274 -4.85 -28.98 -8.95
CA SER A 274 -4.28 -28.18 -10.04
C SER A 274 -4.58 -26.68 -9.93
N TYR A 275 -5.52 -26.28 -9.09
CA TYR A 275 -5.88 -24.87 -8.93
C TYR A 275 -6.33 -24.54 -7.50
N LEU A 276 -6.06 -23.31 -7.10
CA LEU A 276 -6.51 -22.80 -5.81
C LEU A 276 -7.93 -22.25 -5.95
N SER A 277 -8.94 -22.93 -5.40
CA SER A 277 -10.30 -22.41 -5.34
C SER A 277 -10.42 -21.22 -4.38
N SER A 278 -11.26 -20.25 -4.72
CA SER A 278 -11.61 -19.15 -3.81
C SER A 278 -12.24 -19.63 -2.50
N GLN A 279 -12.91 -20.80 -2.50
CA GLN A 279 -13.50 -21.37 -1.29
C GLN A 279 -12.43 -21.80 -0.29
N ILE A 280 -11.38 -22.50 -0.76
CA ILE A 280 -10.24 -22.93 0.07
C ILE A 280 -9.59 -21.72 0.78
N VAL A 281 -9.44 -20.60 0.07
CA VAL A 281 -8.90 -19.36 0.65
C VAL A 281 -9.86 -18.77 1.69
N CYS A 282 -11.16 -18.83 1.43
CA CYS A 282 -12.18 -18.37 2.39
C CYS A 282 -12.18 -19.24 3.66
N ASP A 283 -12.08 -20.55 3.52
CA ASP A 283 -12.05 -21.50 4.64
C ASP A 283 -10.80 -21.27 5.49
N LEU A 284 -9.63 -21.13 4.86
CA LEU A 284 -8.40 -20.75 5.57
C LEU A 284 -8.55 -19.40 6.28
N ARG A 285 -9.16 -18.41 5.63
CA ARG A 285 -9.40 -17.10 6.24
C ARG A 285 -10.31 -17.19 7.45
N VAL A 286 -11.32 -18.04 7.44
CA VAL A 286 -12.21 -18.28 8.59
C VAL A 286 -11.43 -19.00 9.70
N LYS A 287 -10.62 -20.00 9.35
CA LYS A 287 -9.76 -20.74 10.28
C LYS A 287 -8.76 -19.81 11.00
N LEU A 288 -8.18 -18.85 10.30
CA LEU A 288 -7.18 -17.91 10.84
C LEU A 288 -7.79 -16.60 11.37
N ARG A 289 -9.11 -16.55 11.59
CA ARG A 289 -9.80 -15.34 12.06
C ARG A 289 -9.31 -14.96 13.46
N GLY A 290 -9.03 -13.67 13.67
CA GLY A 290 -8.51 -13.15 14.93
C GLY A 290 -6.97 -13.18 15.05
N LEU A 291 -6.28 -13.82 14.11
CA LEU A 291 -4.82 -13.75 14.00
C LEU A 291 -4.38 -12.65 13.01
N VAL A 292 -3.15 -12.19 13.17
CA VAL A 292 -2.51 -11.24 12.27
C VAL A 292 -1.80 -12.00 11.16
N LEU A 293 -2.14 -11.68 9.91
CA LEU A 293 -1.48 -12.21 8.72
C LEU A 293 -0.57 -11.12 8.15
N SER A 294 0.73 -11.41 8.04
CA SER A 294 1.71 -10.49 7.48
C SER A 294 2.54 -11.19 6.40
N PRO A 295 2.86 -10.51 5.28
CA PRO A 295 3.92 -11.01 4.40
C PRO A 295 5.28 -10.91 5.12
N LEU A 296 6.23 -11.74 4.70
CA LEU A 296 7.61 -11.65 5.18
C LEU A 296 8.41 -10.59 4.39
N ASP A 297 9.27 -9.84 5.09
CA ASP A 297 10.16 -8.87 4.46
C ASP A 297 11.10 -9.57 3.48
N ARG A 298 11.11 -9.09 2.22
CA ARG A 298 11.84 -9.65 1.07
C ARG A 298 11.38 -11.03 0.59
N SER A 299 10.32 -11.61 1.17
CA SER A 299 9.67 -12.84 0.69
C SER A 299 8.15 -12.65 0.66
N PRO A 300 7.61 -11.81 -0.25
CA PRO A 300 6.19 -11.47 -0.24
C PRO A 300 5.28 -12.62 -0.68
N GLY A 301 5.83 -13.73 -1.19
CA GLY A 301 5.07 -14.95 -1.43
C GLY A 301 4.73 -15.66 -0.12
N GLU A 302 5.56 -15.54 0.90
CA GLU A 302 5.36 -16.25 2.15
C GLU A 302 4.59 -15.40 3.14
N THR A 303 3.57 -16.00 3.78
CA THR A 303 2.73 -15.33 4.78
C THR A 303 2.96 -16.00 6.13
N ILE A 304 3.22 -15.16 7.13
CA ILE A 304 3.29 -15.56 8.53
C ILE A 304 2.00 -15.17 9.24
N THR A 305 1.54 -16.09 10.08
CA THR A 305 0.41 -15.91 10.98
C THR A 305 0.96 -15.73 12.39
N MET A 306 0.48 -14.72 13.11
CA MET A 306 0.86 -14.50 14.51
C MET A 306 -0.30 -14.00 15.36
N CYS A 307 -0.21 -14.16 16.68
CA CYS A 307 -1.19 -13.57 17.58
C CYS A 307 -1.09 -12.03 17.59
N PRO A 308 -2.22 -11.33 17.84
CA PRO A 308 -2.23 -9.86 17.93
C PRO A 308 -1.26 -9.28 18.96
N LEU A 309 -1.07 -9.96 20.10
CA LEU A 309 -0.16 -9.51 21.16
C LEU A 309 1.31 -9.45 20.68
N LEU A 310 1.76 -10.48 19.94
CA LEU A 310 3.12 -10.50 19.39
C LEU A 310 3.31 -9.35 18.38
N TYR A 311 2.33 -9.12 17.52
CA TYR A 311 2.36 -8.01 16.57
C TYR A 311 2.35 -6.64 17.26
N TYR A 312 1.55 -6.49 18.33
CA TYR A 312 1.53 -5.28 19.15
C TYR A 312 2.90 -5.00 19.78
N ASN A 313 3.51 -5.99 20.41
CA ASN A 313 4.85 -5.86 21.01
C ASN A 313 5.90 -5.47 19.96
N ALA A 314 5.79 -6.02 18.74
CA ALA A 314 6.64 -5.63 17.63
C ALA A 314 6.43 -4.16 17.19
N MET A 315 5.17 -3.69 17.11
CA MET A 315 4.85 -2.28 16.83
C MET A 315 5.40 -1.35 17.94
N MET A 316 5.19 -1.71 19.21
CA MET A 316 5.64 -0.92 20.36
C MET A 316 7.16 -0.78 20.39
N SER A 317 7.88 -1.89 20.31
CA SER A 317 9.35 -1.88 20.31
C SER A 317 9.96 -1.19 19.09
N THR A 318 9.33 -1.31 17.91
CA THR A 318 9.89 -0.76 16.68
C THR A 318 9.60 0.73 16.51
N PHE A 319 8.40 1.19 16.87
CA PHE A 319 7.96 2.56 16.67
C PHE A 319 7.86 3.38 17.95
N VAL A 320 7.11 2.89 18.95
CA VAL A 320 6.66 3.70 20.09
C VAL A 320 7.77 3.90 21.13
N LEU A 321 8.47 2.82 21.48
CA LEU A 321 9.56 2.81 22.46
C LEU A 321 10.92 3.14 21.84
N ASN A 322 10.97 3.33 20.52
CA ASN A 322 12.20 3.62 19.81
C ASN A 322 12.44 5.14 19.80
N SER A 323 13.56 5.56 20.38
CA SER A 323 13.98 6.97 20.47
C SER A 323 14.16 7.67 19.13
N GLY A 324 14.22 6.90 18.03
CA GLY A 324 14.26 7.41 16.66
C GLY A 324 12.90 7.87 16.11
N TYR A 325 11.81 7.72 16.87
CA TYR A 325 10.49 8.25 16.53
C TYR A 325 9.96 9.12 17.66
N ARG A 326 9.14 10.11 17.30
CA ARG A 326 8.45 10.99 18.25
C ARG A 326 6.96 10.76 18.12
N ILE A 327 6.29 10.49 19.23
CA ILE A 327 4.83 10.36 19.28
C ILE A 327 4.25 11.77 19.19
N MET A 328 3.40 12.00 18.19
CA MET A 328 2.68 13.25 18.00
C MET A 328 1.24 13.09 18.47
N HIS A 329 0.73 14.05 19.24
CA HIS A 329 -0.67 14.07 19.71
C HIS A 329 -1.55 15.05 18.93
N VAL A 330 -0.96 15.70 17.92
CA VAL A 330 -1.61 16.64 17.00
C VAL A 330 -2.18 15.90 15.80
N SER A 331 -3.16 16.49 15.14
CA SER A 331 -3.79 15.86 13.97
C SER A 331 -2.86 15.86 12.76
N ASP A 332 -3.00 14.86 11.89
CA ASP A 332 -2.26 14.76 10.63
C ASP A 332 -2.27 16.06 9.82
N ARG A 333 -3.41 16.76 9.81
CA ARG A 333 -3.57 18.02 9.08
C ARG A 333 -2.72 19.14 9.66
N GLU A 334 -2.57 19.21 10.97
CA GLU A 334 -1.72 20.19 11.64
C GLU A 334 -0.26 19.90 11.35
N ILE A 335 0.17 18.64 11.50
CA ILE A 335 1.54 18.22 11.17
C ILE A 335 1.88 18.52 9.71
N LEU A 336 0.98 18.19 8.78
CA LEU A 336 1.17 18.51 7.36
C LEU A 336 1.19 20.02 7.09
N GLY A 337 0.43 20.80 7.86
CA GLY A 337 0.48 22.27 7.84
C GLY A 337 1.86 22.78 8.26
N GLU A 338 2.37 22.32 9.40
CA GLU A 338 3.70 22.67 9.92
C GLU A 338 4.81 22.31 8.91
N ILE A 339 4.78 21.09 8.36
CA ILE A 339 5.75 20.65 7.35
C ILE A 339 5.69 21.57 6.11
N LYS A 340 4.49 21.94 5.67
CA LYS A 340 4.31 22.81 4.51
C LYS A 340 4.86 24.22 4.78
N GLU A 341 4.57 24.78 5.93
CA GLU A 341 5.11 26.08 6.36
C GLU A 341 6.63 26.05 6.44
N ASP A 342 7.22 24.97 6.95
CA ASP A 342 8.67 24.79 7.01
C ASP A 342 9.33 24.72 5.62
N VAL A 343 8.67 24.04 4.66
CA VAL A 343 9.10 24.00 3.26
C VAL A 343 9.07 25.39 2.63
N GLU A 344 8.00 26.16 2.89
CA GLU A 344 7.87 27.54 2.42
C GLU A 344 8.93 28.46 3.07
N ARG A 345 9.10 28.36 4.39
CA ARG A 345 10.08 29.13 5.18
C ARG A 345 11.52 28.88 4.72
N LYS A 346 11.85 27.65 4.35
CA LYS A 346 13.17 27.29 3.79
C LYS A 346 13.34 27.64 2.31
N GLY A 347 12.35 28.28 1.68
CA GLY A 347 12.39 28.64 0.26
C GLY A 347 12.33 27.45 -0.70
N LEU A 348 11.93 26.27 -0.20
CA LEU A 348 11.87 25.02 -0.96
C LEU A 348 10.57 24.86 -1.77
N ALA A 349 9.61 25.79 -1.64
CA ALA A 349 8.33 25.74 -2.33
C ALA A 349 8.43 25.65 -3.87
N LYS A 350 9.53 26.12 -4.47
CA LYS A 350 9.76 26.00 -5.93
C LYS A 350 10.13 24.57 -6.35
N PHE A 351 10.73 23.80 -5.44
CA PHE A 351 11.21 22.44 -5.69
C PHE A 351 10.24 21.37 -5.17
N ALA A 352 9.63 21.64 -4.01
CA ALA A 352 8.62 20.79 -3.40
C ALA A 352 7.31 20.85 -4.19
N ARG A 353 6.86 19.70 -4.71
CA ARG A 353 5.53 19.55 -5.29
C ARG A 353 4.60 19.02 -4.22
N TRP A 354 3.76 19.90 -3.70
CA TRP A 354 2.79 19.57 -2.66
C TRP A 354 1.48 19.05 -3.26
N ASP A 355 1.08 17.83 -2.91
CA ASP A 355 -0.25 17.30 -3.19
C ASP A 355 -1.23 17.64 -2.07
N LYS A 356 -2.30 18.36 -2.40
CA LYS A 356 -3.34 18.77 -1.44
C LYS A 356 -4.18 17.59 -0.95
N ALA A 357 -4.23 16.49 -1.68
CA ALA A 357 -4.95 15.28 -1.31
C ALA A 357 -4.08 14.26 -0.55
N GLY A 358 -2.80 14.57 -0.33
CA GLY A 358 -1.90 13.67 0.37
C GLY A 358 -2.23 13.55 1.87
N GLU A 359 -1.96 12.36 2.41
CA GLU A 359 -2.18 11.99 3.81
C GLU A 359 -1.03 11.09 4.29
N PHE A 360 -0.87 10.93 5.61
CA PHE A 360 0.09 9.98 6.14
C PHE A 360 -0.37 8.54 5.88
N GLY A 361 0.59 7.69 5.49
CA GLY A 361 0.35 6.26 5.39
C GLY A 361 0.25 5.63 6.78
N SER A 362 -0.57 4.61 6.92
CA SER A 362 -0.57 3.79 8.14
C SER A 362 0.74 3.04 8.28
N ALA A 363 1.50 3.34 9.33
CA ALA A 363 2.70 2.59 9.66
C ALA A 363 2.36 1.15 10.07
N TYR A 364 3.24 0.22 9.72
CA TYR A 364 3.14 -1.19 10.08
C TYR A 364 4.52 -1.81 10.20
N VAL A 365 4.63 -2.97 10.86
CA VAL A 365 5.85 -3.75 10.91
C VAL A 365 5.75 -5.02 10.06
N LEU A 366 6.86 -5.41 9.44
CA LEU A 366 7.01 -6.68 8.72
C LEU A 366 8.07 -7.56 9.39
N PRO A 367 7.76 -8.82 9.72
CA PRO A 367 8.76 -9.77 10.21
C PRO A 367 9.79 -10.09 9.12
N LYS A 368 11.06 -10.28 9.50
CA LYS A 368 12.13 -10.63 8.55
C LYS A 368 12.10 -12.12 8.22
N HIS A 369 12.39 -12.46 6.96
CA HIS A 369 12.35 -13.84 6.50
C HIS A 369 13.33 -14.81 7.20
N LYS A 370 14.53 -14.34 7.58
CA LYS A 370 15.56 -15.18 8.23
C LYS A 370 15.42 -15.25 9.75
N ASP A 371 14.76 -14.28 10.35
CA ASP A 371 14.70 -14.06 11.80
C ASP A 371 13.33 -13.47 12.10
N LEU A 372 12.42 -14.34 12.54
CA LEU A 372 11.01 -13.99 12.76
C LEU A 372 10.80 -13.13 14.01
N ASP A 373 11.81 -13.00 14.87
CA ASP A 373 11.80 -12.11 16.04
C ASP A 373 12.18 -10.67 15.66
N ARG A 374 12.76 -10.49 14.48
CA ARG A 374 13.23 -9.20 14.00
C ARG A 374 12.27 -8.58 13.00
N TYR A 375 11.83 -7.37 13.31
CA TYR A 375 10.86 -6.65 12.50
C TYR A 375 11.49 -5.49 11.74
N ARG A 376 10.94 -5.17 10.58
CA ARG A 376 11.24 -3.97 9.80
C ARG A 376 10.07 -2.99 9.94
N PRO A 377 10.30 -1.76 10.44
CA PRO A 377 9.29 -0.71 10.35
C PRO A 377 9.07 -0.32 8.91
N ILE A 378 7.82 -0.20 8.51
CA ILE A 378 7.40 0.33 7.23
C ILE A 378 6.49 1.54 7.47
N CYS A 379 6.88 2.67 6.88
CA CYS A 379 6.08 3.90 6.82
C CYS A 379 5.75 4.16 5.36
N PRO A 380 4.53 3.82 4.90
CA PRO A 380 4.20 3.96 3.49
C PRO A 380 4.15 5.42 3.07
N THR A 381 5.07 5.83 2.20
CA THR A 381 5.18 7.22 1.74
C THR A 381 4.35 7.51 0.49
N PHE A 382 3.64 6.51 -0.07
CA PHE A 382 2.99 6.63 -1.38
C PHE A 382 1.84 7.64 -1.43
N LYS A 383 1.21 7.92 -0.28
CA LYS A 383 0.16 8.93 -0.13
C LYS A 383 0.66 10.26 0.40
N GLU A 384 1.95 10.38 0.75
CA GLU A 384 2.45 11.60 1.37
C GLU A 384 2.36 12.79 0.41
N PRO A 385 2.00 13.99 0.90
CA PRO A 385 1.90 15.20 0.07
C PRO A 385 3.15 15.52 -0.74
N MET A 386 4.32 15.09 -0.28
CA MET A 386 5.61 15.36 -0.93
C MET A 386 6.23 14.14 -1.61
N VAL A 387 5.49 13.03 -1.82
CA VAL A 387 6.04 11.77 -2.34
C VAL A 387 6.86 11.95 -3.63
N ARG A 388 6.43 12.83 -4.53
CA ARG A 388 7.15 13.10 -5.80
C ARG A 388 8.50 13.76 -5.54
N THR A 389 8.53 14.76 -4.66
CA THR A 389 9.76 15.43 -4.27
C THR A 389 10.67 14.48 -3.48
N GLY A 390 10.11 13.72 -2.54
CA GLY A 390 10.85 12.70 -1.79
C GLY A 390 11.51 11.66 -2.70
N ARG A 391 10.85 11.24 -3.80
CA ARG A 391 11.47 10.34 -4.80
C ARG A 391 12.63 11.00 -5.54
N VAL A 392 12.51 12.27 -5.93
CA VAL A 392 13.61 12.99 -6.60
C VAL A 392 14.79 13.17 -5.63
N VAL A 393 14.50 13.54 -4.38
CA VAL A 393 15.51 13.71 -3.34
C VAL A 393 16.17 12.38 -3.01
N SER A 394 15.42 11.31 -2.71
CA SER A 394 16.03 9.99 -2.43
C SER A 394 16.79 9.40 -3.62
N CYS A 395 16.36 9.66 -4.86
CA CYS A 395 17.17 9.32 -6.04
C CYS A 395 18.46 10.15 -6.13
N ALA A 396 18.44 11.41 -5.72
CA ALA A 396 19.62 12.27 -5.66
C ALA A 396 20.52 11.97 -4.45
N GLU A 397 19.94 11.61 -3.30
CA GLU A 397 20.62 11.22 -2.07
C GLU A 397 21.17 9.78 -2.12
N LEU A 398 20.70 8.94 -3.04
CA LEU A 398 21.47 7.75 -3.44
C LEU A 398 22.82 8.13 -4.10
N SER A 399 23.03 9.42 -4.40
CA SER A 399 24.36 10.01 -4.67
C SER A 399 24.95 10.79 -3.48
N PHE A 400 24.19 11.07 -2.41
CA PHE A 400 24.57 11.83 -1.19
C PHE A 400 23.62 11.51 -0.01
N ALA A 401 23.83 10.44 0.76
CA ALA A 401 22.88 10.01 1.78
C ALA A 401 22.78 11.00 2.98
N VAL A 402 21.57 11.12 3.56
CA VAL A 402 21.20 11.54 4.94
C VAL A 402 20.16 12.70 5.00
N LEU A 403 18.90 12.38 5.34
CA LEU A 403 17.86 13.12 6.14
C LEU A 403 16.44 12.68 5.68
N ALA A 404 15.40 12.42 6.46
CA ALA A 404 15.05 12.63 7.86
C ALA A 404 13.98 11.57 8.29
N LYS A 405 13.88 11.31 9.59
CA LYS A 405 12.86 10.45 10.22
C LYS A 405 11.90 11.32 11.03
N GLU A 406 10.68 11.48 10.57
CA GLU A 406 9.52 11.85 11.39
C GLU A 406 8.33 11.03 10.89
N VAL A 407 7.64 10.34 11.79
CA VAL A 407 6.46 9.50 11.48
C VAL A 407 5.36 9.90 12.44
N ALA A 408 4.24 10.39 11.90
CA ALA A 408 2.99 10.53 12.63
C ALA A 408 2.35 9.13 12.77
N LEU A 409 1.96 8.75 14.00
CA LEU A 409 1.40 7.44 14.36
C LEU A 409 -0.04 7.56 14.84
#